data_AF-A0A349E9U2-F1
#
_entry.id   AF-A0A349E9U2-F1
#
_cell.length_a   1.000
_cell.length_b   1.000
_cell.length_c   1.000
_cell.angle_alpha   90.00
_cell.angle_beta   90.00
_cell.angle_gamma   90.00
#
_symmetry.space_group_name_H-M   'P 1'
#
loop_
_entity.id
_entity.type
_entity.pdbx_description
1 polymer ?
#
loop_
_entity_poly.entity_id
_entity_poly.type
_entity_poly.pdbx_seq_one_letter_code
_entity_poly.pdbx_strand_id
1 'polypeptide(L)'
;VCLLKRGLETAAAGTSQTIHRTGTYANIIDWDQLPNGLLGITVEGSAKFNIEECWQTPSDVLTAKVIFSEKDSVGKEPIPIDDDYTALAQLLQNLESHPLVEQQNLIIDYDNLWDLGWRLAELIPIENEKRQQLLEIDDPWERIENIEQLVSELANES
;
A
#
# COMPACT_ATOMS: atom_id res chain seq x y z
N VAL A 1 -2.81 3.95 8.42
CA VAL A 1 -1.39 4.14 8.06
C VAL A 1 -1.31 5.16 6.93
N CYS A 2 -0.51 6.20 7.11
CA CYS A 2 -0.27 7.22 6.09
C CYS A 2 1.24 7.43 5.96
N LEU A 3 1.72 7.65 4.74
CA LEU A 3 3.11 8.01 4.51
C LEU A 3 3.39 9.44 5.01
N LEU A 4 4.57 9.65 5.59
CA LEU A 4 5.06 10.99 5.93
C LEU A 4 5.53 11.72 4.65
N LYS A 5 5.01 12.91 4.41
CA LYS A 5 5.52 13.85 3.39
C LYS A 5 6.78 14.56 3.86
N ARG A 6 6.83 14.89 5.16
CA ARG A 6 7.95 15.59 5.78
C ARG A 6 7.97 15.32 7.27
N GLY A 7 9.17 15.31 7.85
CA GLY A 7 9.39 15.11 9.28
C GLY A 7 9.97 13.73 9.55
N LEU A 8 10.17 13.45 10.84
CA LEU A 8 10.62 12.14 11.33
C LEU A 8 9.41 11.34 11.80
N GLU A 9 9.54 10.04 12.02
CA GLU A 9 8.48 9.19 12.56
C GLU A 9 8.14 9.55 14.02
N THR A 10 9.15 9.90 14.80
CA THR A 10 8.98 10.33 16.19
C THR A 10 8.84 11.85 16.26
N ALA A 11 7.79 12.32 16.93
CA ALA A 11 7.65 13.74 17.24
C ALA A 11 8.78 14.20 18.17
N ALA A 12 9.40 15.33 17.85
CA ALA A 12 10.35 16.02 18.71
C ALA A 12 9.92 17.48 18.90
N ALA A 13 10.22 18.06 20.05
CA ALA A 13 9.86 19.43 20.35
C ALA A 13 10.37 20.41 19.26
N GLY A 14 9.46 21.21 18.70
CA GLY A 14 9.77 22.18 17.64
C GLY A 14 9.86 21.59 16.23
N THR A 15 9.54 20.30 16.05
CA THR A 15 9.40 19.68 14.72
C THR A 15 7.94 19.68 14.27
N SER A 16 7.72 19.67 12.95
CA SER A 16 6.40 19.53 12.35
C SER A 16 6.45 18.38 11.36
N GLN A 17 5.45 17.51 11.44
CA GLN A 17 5.25 16.40 10.54
C GLN A 17 4.09 16.72 9.60
N THR A 18 4.23 16.36 8.33
CA THR A 18 3.12 16.36 7.38
C THR A 18 2.99 14.99 6.77
N ILE A 19 1.75 14.58 6.50
CA ILE A 19 1.41 13.26 5.95
C ILE A 19 0.69 13.39 4.61
N HIS A 20 0.70 12.32 3.82
CA HIS A 20 -0.21 12.19 2.70
C HIS A 20 -1.66 12.14 3.18
N ARG A 21 -2.58 12.64 2.34
CA ARG A 21 -4.01 12.66 2.66
C ARG A 21 -4.67 11.32 2.42
N THR A 22 -4.08 10.48 1.57
CA THR A 22 -4.55 9.12 1.30
C THR A 22 -3.76 8.14 2.13
N GLY A 23 -4.46 7.20 2.77
CA GLY A 23 -3.84 6.15 3.56
C GLY A 23 -4.67 4.88 3.57
N THR A 24 -4.15 3.88 4.26
CA THR A 24 -4.79 2.57 4.41
C THR A 24 -5.14 2.34 5.87
N TYR A 25 -6.41 2.11 6.16
CA TYR A 25 -6.85 1.65 7.47
C TYR A 25 -6.38 0.23 7.68
N ALA A 26 -5.85 -0.05 8.86
CA ALA A 26 -5.23 -1.33 9.17
C ALA A 26 -5.61 -1.76 10.58
N ASN A 27 -5.73 -3.07 10.75
CA ASN A 27 -5.99 -3.71 12.04
C ASN A 27 -4.70 -4.35 12.54
N ILE A 28 -4.45 -4.25 13.84
CA ILE A 28 -3.40 -5.03 14.48
C ILE A 28 -3.89 -6.48 14.57
N ILE A 29 -3.18 -7.41 13.94
CA ILE A 29 -3.54 -8.83 13.91
C ILE A 29 -2.60 -9.69 14.76
N ASP A 30 -1.40 -9.20 15.04
CA ASP A 30 -0.44 -9.84 15.95
C ASP A 30 0.49 -8.79 16.57
N TRP A 31 1.05 -9.11 17.73
CA TRP A 31 2.11 -8.31 18.35
C TRP A 31 3.00 -9.18 19.23
N ASP A 32 4.30 -8.95 19.15
CA ASP A 32 5.30 -9.72 19.87
C ASP A 32 6.44 -8.83 20.36
N GLN A 33 7.19 -9.29 21.36
CA GLN A 33 8.40 -8.60 21.75
C GLN A 33 9.56 -9.10 20.89
N LEU A 34 10.15 -8.18 20.11
CA LEU A 34 11.30 -8.46 19.27
C LEU A 34 12.54 -8.78 20.13
N PRO A 35 13.57 -9.45 19.58
CA PRO A 35 14.79 -9.81 20.31
C PRO A 35 15.55 -8.63 20.94
N ASN A 36 15.35 -7.41 20.42
CA ASN A 36 15.92 -6.17 20.95
C ASN A 36 15.09 -5.54 22.07
N GLY A 37 13.98 -6.17 22.47
CA GLY A 37 13.06 -5.71 23.50
C GLY A 37 11.98 -4.74 23.03
N LEU A 38 11.98 -4.32 21.76
CA LEU A 38 10.94 -3.46 21.18
C LEU A 38 9.66 -4.26 20.89
N LEU A 39 8.53 -3.56 20.79
CA LEU A 39 7.27 -4.15 20.37
C LEU A 39 7.21 -4.25 18.84
N GLY A 40 7.15 -5.47 18.32
CA GLY A 40 6.76 -5.78 16.96
C GLY A 40 5.24 -5.77 16.85
N ILE A 41 4.73 -5.18 15.77
CA ILE A 41 3.29 -5.14 15.49
C ILE A 41 3.10 -5.58 14.04
N THR A 42 2.32 -6.64 13.84
CA THR A 42 1.86 -7.06 12.53
C THR A 42 0.48 -6.48 12.29
N VAL A 43 0.30 -5.81 11.16
CA VAL A 43 -0.97 -5.20 10.77
C VAL A 43 -1.47 -5.76 9.45
N GLU A 44 -2.80 -5.81 9.31
CA GLU A 44 -3.48 -6.11 8.06
C GLU A 44 -4.20 -4.86 7.55
N GLY A 45 -3.83 -4.40 6.36
CA GLY A 45 -4.51 -3.29 5.69
C GLY A 45 -5.86 -3.73 5.12
N SER A 46 -6.93 -2.99 5.36
CA SER A 46 -8.29 -3.42 5.00
C SER A 46 -9.09 -2.42 4.15
N ALA A 47 -8.79 -1.12 4.19
CA ALA A 47 -9.52 -0.13 3.40
C ALA A 47 -8.72 1.13 3.13
N LYS A 48 -8.79 1.63 1.90
CA LYS A 48 -8.27 2.96 1.56
C LYS A 48 -9.16 4.06 2.13
N PHE A 49 -8.56 5.15 2.60
CA PHE A 49 -9.28 6.34 3.04
C PHE A 49 -8.59 7.62 2.59
N ASN A 50 -9.36 8.71 2.58
CA ASN A 50 -8.90 10.08 2.44
C ASN A 50 -9.12 10.85 3.75
N ILE A 51 -8.14 11.67 4.13
CA ILE A 51 -8.19 12.54 5.31
C ILE A 51 -8.95 13.82 4.96
N GLU A 52 -10.04 14.09 5.68
CA GLU A 52 -10.78 15.35 5.63
C GLU A 52 -10.11 16.41 6.49
N GLU A 53 -9.76 16.05 7.72
CA GLU A 53 -9.15 16.93 8.72
C GLU A 53 -8.07 16.15 9.49
N CYS A 54 -6.95 16.80 9.82
CA CYS A 54 -5.90 16.23 10.64
C CYS A 54 -5.36 17.26 11.64
N TRP A 55 -5.13 16.82 12.87
CA TRP A 55 -4.63 17.65 13.95
C TRP A 55 -3.73 16.84 14.88
N GLN A 56 -2.88 17.53 15.63
CA GLN A 56 -2.04 16.92 16.66
C GLN A 56 -2.74 17.01 18.02
N THR A 57 -2.72 15.91 18.77
CA THR A 57 -3.24 15.85 20.14
C THR A 57 -2.23 16.39 21.16
N PRO A 58 -2.62 16.67 22.41
CA PRO A 58 -1.69 17.09 23.47
C PRO A 58 -0.60 16.06 23.81
N SER A 59 -0.77 14.79 23.42
CA SER A 59 0.23 13.72 23.56
C SER A 59 1.10 13.56 22.29
N ASP A 60 1.15 14.59 21.44
CA ASP A 60 1.90 14.65 20.18
C ASP A 60 1.49 13.63 19.09
N VAL A 61 0.40 12.89 19.28
CA VAL A 61 -0.11 11.93 18.30
C VAL A 61 -0.97 12.64 17.25
N LEU A 62 -0.71 12.38 15.97
CA LEU A 62 -1.56 12.83 14.87
C LEU A 62 -2.88 12.05 14.86
N THR A 63 -3.99 12.79 14.83
CA THR A 63 -5.35 12.25 14.71
C THR A 63 -6.01 12.85 13.46
N ALA A 64 -6.89 12.08 12.82
CA ALA A 64 -7.56 12.52 11.61
C ALA A 64 -9.02 12.07 11.56
N LYS A 65 -9.86 12.88 10.91
CA LYS A 65 -11.18 12.49 10.42
C LYS A 65 -11.02 12.05 8.96
N VAL A 66 -11.57 10.88 8.63
CA VAL A 66 -11.36 10.25 7.34
C VAL A 66 -12.68 9.83 6.68
N ILE A 67 -12.65 9.71 5.35
CA ILE A 67 -13.70 9.12 4.52
C ILE A 67 -13.08 7.93 3.78
N PHE A 68 -13.69 6.75 3.88
CA PHE A 68 -13.24 5.56 3.18
C PHE A 68 -13.56 5.64 1.68
N SER A 69 -12.68 5.10 0.83
CA SER A 69 -12.95 5.04 -0.61
C SER A 69 -14.10 4.07 -0.87
N GLU A 70 -15.15 4.56 -1.54
CA GLU A 70 -16.25 3.72 -2.00
C GLU A 70 -15.93 3.03 -3.31
N LYS A 71 -14.93 3.51 -4.06
CA LYS A 71 -14.55 2.96 -5.37
C LYS A 71 -13.54 1.83 -5.23
N ASP A 72 -12.47 2.11 -4.51
CA ASP A 72 -11.33 1.21 -4.34
C ASP A 72 -11.38 0.59 -2.94
N SER A 73 -12.11 -0.52 -2.85
CA SER A 73 -12.38 -1.23 -1.61
C SER A 73 -12.39 -2.74 -1.84
N VAL A 74 -12.03 -3.51 -0.80
CA VAL A 74 -12.14 -4.97 -0.82
C VAL A 74 -13.61 -5.41 -1.00
N GLY A 75 -13.83 -6.54 -1.68
CA GLY A 75 -15.17 -7.12 -1.87
C GLY A 75 -15.98 -6.51 -3.01
N LYS A 76 -15.35 -5.69 -3.87
CA LYS A 76 -15.92 -5.29 -5.16
C LYS A 76 -16.09 -6.49 -6.08
N GLU A 77 -16.98 -6.35 -7.05
CA GLU A 77 -17.11 -7.34 -8.11
C GLU A 77 -15.75 -7.48 -8.84
N PRO A 78 -15.25 -8.72 -9.02
CA PRO A 78 -14.01 -8.94 -9.73
C PRO A 78 -14.08 -8.38 -11.14
N ILE A 79 -12.99 -7.74 -11.58
CA ILE A 79 -12.84 -7.26 -12.94
C ILE A 79 -11.86 -8.19 -13.63
N PRO A 80 -12.25 -8.92 -14.70
CA PRO A 80 -11.33 -9.74 -15.47
C PRO A 80 -10.17 -8.90 -16.00
N ILE A 81 -8.95 -9.44 -15.94
CA ILE A 81 -7.80 -8.81 -16.59
C ILE A 81 -7.90 -8.90 -18.11
N ASP A 82 -7.41 -7.89 -18.82
CA ASP A 82 -7.25 -7.94 -20.27
C ASP A 82 -6.00 -8.76 -20.65
N ASP A 83 -6.02 -9.39 -21.83
CA ASP A 83 -4.92 -10.23 -22.33
C ASP A 83 -3.57 -9.48 -22.34
N ASP A 84 -3.60 -8.16 -22.58
CA ASP A 84 -2.44 -7.27 -22.59
C ASP A 84 -1.69 -7.27 -21.23
N TYR A 85 -2.38 -7.55 -20.12
CA TYR A 85 -1.79 -7.56 -18.77
C TYR A 85 -1.40 -8.96 -18.26
N THR A 86 -1.49 -10.00 -19.10
CA THR A 86 -1.09 -11.37 -18.73
C THR A 86 0.37 -11.45 -18.26
N ALA A 87 1.25 -10.65 -18.86
CA ALA A 87 2.65 -10.59 -18.47
C ALA A 87 2.84 -10.07 -17.03
N LEU A 88 2.01 -9.13 -16.59
CA LEU A 88 2.02 -8.61 -15.21
C LEU A 88 1.48 -9.64 -14.22
N ALA A 89 0.45 -10.41 -14.60
CA ALA A 89 -0.03 -11.52 -13.78
C ALA A 89 1.07 -12.59 -13.58
N GLN A 90 1.81 -12.93 -14.64
CA GLN A 90 2.95 -13.85 -14.56
C GLN A 90 4.09 -13.27 -13.70
N LEU A 91 4.36 -11.98 -13.79
CA LEU A 91 5.32 -11.29 -12.92
C LEU A 91 4.89 -11.41 -11.45
N LEU A 92 3.61 -11.19 -11.14
CA LEU A 92 3.10 -11.30 -9.78
C LEU A 92 3.30 -12.70 -9.21
N GLN A 93 3.01 -13.75 -9.99
CA GLN A 93 3.25 -15.15 -9.56
C GLN A 93 4.73 -15.40 -9.24
N ASN A 94 5.64 -14.85 -10.04
CA ASN A 94 7.08 -14.97 -9.81
C ASN A 94 7.51 -14.22 -8.54
N LEU A 95 6.93 -13.04 -8.27
CA LEU A 95 7.18 -12.28 -7.05
C LEU A 95 6.64 -12.97 -5.80
N GLU A 96 5.43 -13.53 -5.87
CA GLU A 96 4.82 -14.30 -4.76
C GLU A 96 5.67 -15.52 -4.39
N SER A 97 6.22 -16.21 -5.39
CA SER A 97 7.07 -17.40 -5.19
C SER A 97 8.43 -17.07 -4.55
N HIS A 98 8.77 -15.80 -4.34
CA HIS A 98 10.02 -15.43 -3.69
C HIS A 98 9.96 -15.75 -2.18
N PRO A 99 11.00 -16.35 -1.55
CA PRO A 99 10.95 -16.82 -0.15
C PRO A 99 10.59 -15.74 0.90
N LEU A 100 10.84 -14.46 0.59
CA LEU A 100 10.48 -13.33 1.46
C LEU A 100 9.01 -12.92 1.35
N VAL A 101 8.31 -13.35 0.31
CA VAL A 101 6.90 -13.02 0.03
C VAL A 101 6.00 -14.22 0.31
N GLU A 102 6.44 -15.43 -0.02
CA GLU A 102 5.69 -16.68 0.20
C GLU A 102 5.20 -16.81 1.66
N GLN A 103 5.98 -16.32 2.63
CA GLN A 103 5.63 -16.35 4.06
C GLN A 103 4.41 -15.48 4.41
N GLN A 104 4.02 -14.54 3.55
CA GLN A 104 2.89 -13.63 3.76
C GLN A 104 1.55 -14.30 3.47
N ASN A 105 1.52 -15.49 2.86
CA ASN A 105 0.31 -16.26 2.52
C ASN A 105 -0.80 -15.39 1.91
N LEU A 106 -0.44 -14.60 0.90
CA LEU A 106 -1.35 -13.68 0.25
C LEU A 106 -2.47 -14.47 -0.44
N ILE A 107 -3.71 -14.04 -0.26
CA ILE A 107 -4.84 -14.54 -1.06
C ILE A 107 -4.92 -13.63 -2.28
N ILE A 108 -4.64 -14.20 -3.46
CA ILE A 108 -4.57 -13.47 -4.72
C ILE A 108 -5.46 -14.18 -5.74
N ASP A 109 -6.41 -13.45 -6.30
CA ASP A 109 -7.06 -13.81 -7.56
C ASP A 109 -6.29 -13.18 -8.73
N TYR A 110 -5.49 -14.00 -9.42
CA TYR A 110 -4.63 -13.56 -10.53
C TYR A 110 -5.40 -13.06 -11.75
N ASP A 111 -6.67 -13.44 -11.88
CA ASP A 111 -7.52 -13.03 -12.99
C ASP A 111 -8.37 -11.80 -12.63
N ASN A 112 -8.22 -11.26 -11.42
CA ASN A 112 -8.90 -10.07 -10.93
C ASN A 112 -7.97 -8.84 -10.94
N LEU A 113 -8.35 -7.82 -11.72
CA LEU A 113 -7.58 -6.59 -11.88
C LEU A 113 -7.34 -5.84 -10.57
N TRP A 114 -8.28 -5.89 -9.63
CA TRP A 114 -8.12 -5.27 -8.30
C TRP A 114 -6.93 -5.87 -7.55
N ASP A 115 -6.91 -7.19 -7.43
CA ASP A 115 -5.87 -7.96 -6.75
C ASP A 115 -4.52 -7.79 -7.45
N LEU A 116 -4.51 -7.88 -8.78
CA LEU A 116 -3.30 -7.69 -9.58
C LEU A 116 -2.66 -6.33 -9.31
N GLY A 117 -3.45 -5.25 -9.38
CA GLY A 117 -2.97 -3.89 -9.15
C GLY A 117 -2.50 -3.63 -7.72
N TRP A 118 -3.24 -4.11 -6.71
CA TRP A 118 -2.85 -3.94 -5.31
C TRP A 118 -1.57 -4.69 -4.97
N ARG A 119 -1.47 -5.97 -5.38
CA ARG A 119 -0.33 -6.83 -5.03
C ARG A 119 0.93 -6.45 -5.77
N LEU A 120 0.84 -6.04 -7.04
CA LEU A 120 2.00 -5.50 -7.74
C LEU A 120 2.48 -4.20 -7.09
N ALA A 121 1.59 -3.26 -6.75
CA ALA A 121 1.98 -2.02 -6.06
C ALA A 121 2.65 -2.27 -4.69
N GLU A 122 2.34 -3.39 -4.04
CA GLU A 122 2.96 -3.86 -2.80
C GLU A 122 4.32 -4.53 -3.03
N LEU A 123 4.49 -5.32 -4.09
CA LEU A 123 5.66 -6.18 -4.27
C LEU A 123 6.75 -5.61 -5.17
N ILE A 124 6.44 -4.73 -6.12
CA ILE A 124 7.47 -4.18 -7.03
C ILE A 124 8.43 -3.24 -6.27
N PRO A 125 9.75 -3.27 -6.58
CA PRO A 125 10.76 -2.52 -5.83
C PRO A 125 10.83 -1.06 -6.29
N ILE A 126 9.81 -0.28 -5.94
CA ILE A 126 9.73 1.16 -6.22
C ILE A 126 9.79 2.00 -4.94
N GLU A 127 10.25 3.24 -5.10
CA GLU A 127 10.29 4.25 -4.05
C GLU A 127 8.91 4.55 -3.46
N ASN A 128 8.86 4.91 -2.18
CA ASN A 128 7.61 5.16 -1.46
C ASN A 128 6.73 6.25 -2.10
N GLU A 129 7.33 7.26 -2.74
CA GLU A 129 6.58 8.30 -3.46
C GLU A 129 5.78 7.70 -4.63
N LYS A 130 6.37 6.78 -5.40
CA LYS A 130 5.68 6.08 -6.50
C LYS A 130 4.59 5.15 -5.94
N ARG A 131 4.85 4.43 -4.83
CA ARG A 131 3.82 3.61 -4.16
C ARG A 131 2.63 4.44 -3.70
N GLN A 132 2.90 5.61 -3.14
CA GLN A 132 1.87 6.53 -2.67
C GLN A 132 1.04 7.09 -3.83
N GLN A 133 1.65 7.37 -4.99
CA GLN A 133 0.93 7.73 -6.21
C GLN A 133 0.00 6.60 -6.65
N LEU A 134 0.46 5.34 -6.66
CA LEU A 134 -0.38 4.18 -7.01
C LEU A 134 -1.55 3.98 -6.02
N LEU A 135 -1.33 4.20 -4.73
CA LEU A 135 -2.37 4.15 -3.70
C LEU A 135 -3.44 5.25 -3.93
N GLU A 136 -3.03 6.42 -4.40
CA GLU A 136 -3.90 7.56 -4.65
C GLU A 136 -4.82 7.37 -5.87
N ILE A 137 -4.50 6.45 -6.79
CA ILE A 137 -5.35 6.10 -7.93
C ILE A 137 -6.54 5.24 -7.47
N ASP A 138 -7.76 5.64 -7.84
CA ASP A 138 -8.99 4.89 -7.54
C ASP A 138 -9.38 3.91 -8.66
N ASP A 139 -9.05 4.22 -9.91
CA ASP A 139 -9.39 3.39 -11.08
C ASP A 139 -8.37 2.24 -11.23
N PRO A 140 -8.80 0.97 -11.16
CA PRO A 140 -7.89 -0.16 -11.27
C PRO A 140 -7.22 -0.25 -12.66
N TRP A 141 -7.85 0.25 -13.72
CA TRP A 141 -7.25 0.28 -15.06
C TRP A 141 -6.12 1.30 -15.14
N GLU A 142 -6.36 2.52 -14.67
CA GLU A 142 -5.31 3.55 -14.58
C GLU A 142 -4.15 3.06 -13.70
N ARG A 143 -4.45 2.36 -12.60
CA ARG A 143 -3.42 1.81 -11.71
C ARG A 143 -2.56 0.78 -12.42
N ILE A 144 -3.15 -0.18 -13.15
CA ILE A 144 -2.37 -1.23 -13.81
C ILE A 144 -1.51 -0.66 -14.95
N GLU A 145 -2.01 0.34 -15.69
CA GLU A 145 -1.25 1.05 -16.72
C GLU A 145 0.00 1.75 -16.13
N ASN A 146 -0.17 2.43 -14.99
CA ASN A 146 0.96 3.05 -14.29
C ASN A 146 1.96 2.00 -13.77
N ILE A 147 1.48 0.86 -13.27
CA ILE A 147 2.33 -0.25 -12.85
C ILE A 147 3.13 -0.80 -14.03
N GLU A 148 2.52 -0.99 -15.20
CA GLU A 148 3.20 -1.48 -16.40
C GLU A 148 4.36 -0.57 -16.80
N GLN A 149 4.14 0.75 -16.77
CA GLN A 149 5.18 1.74 -17.07
C GLN A 149 6.33 1.64 -16.07
N LEU A 150 6.02 1.57 -14.77
CA LEU A 150 7.03 1.44 -13.71
C LEU A 150 7.84 0.14 -13.83
N VAL A 151 7.19 -0.98 -14.13
CA VAL A 151 7.87 -2.26 -14.37
C VAL A 151 8.80 -2.16 -15.58
N SER A 152 8.35 -1.51 -16.65
CA SER A 152 9.16 -1.29 -17.85
C SER A 152 10.39 -0.42 -17.57
N GLU A 153 10.25 0.63 -16.75
CA GLU A 153 11.38 1.46 -16.29
C GLU A 153 12.41 0.62 -15.53
N LEU A 154 11.97 -0.17 -14.55
CA LEU A 154 12.85 -1.03 -13.74
C LEU A 154 13.62 -2.05 -14.60
N ALA A 155 12.95 -2.63 -15.59
CA ALA A 155 13.58 -3.57 -16.52
C ALA A 155 14.65 -2.92 -17.40
N ASN A 156 14.53 -1.63 -17.72
CA ASN A 156 15.50 -0.89 -18.52
C ASN A 156 16.69 -0.34 -17.70
N GLU A 157 16.53 -0.24 -16.38
CA GLU A 157 17.59 0.17 -15.45
C GLU A 157 18.48 -1.01 -15.00
N SER A 158 18.09 -2.24 -15.35
CA SER A 158 18.76 -3.51 -15.02
C SER A 158 19.74 -3.97 -16.09
#